data_AF-C8N6A6-F1
#
_entry.id   AF-C8N6A6-F1
#
_cell.length_a   1.000
_cell.length_b   1.000
_cell.length_c   1.000
_cell.angle_alpha   90.00
_cell.angle_beta   90.00
_cell.angle_gamma   90.00
#
_symmetry.space_group_name_H-M   'P 1'
#
loop_
_entity.id
_entity.type
_entity.pdbx_description
1 polymer ?
#
loop_
_entity_poly.entity_id
_entity_poly.type
_entity_poly.pdbx_seq_one_letter_code
_entity_poly.pdbx_strand_id
1 'polypeptide(L)'
;MTAVQHKTLAFIWIIANILLIPHIRPLEGTASLYTDVALGLSGLLFCWWVWHDRRETLAYHFAWETPLLTLILLIFLTIPALRDLVGGTQSIKPHWYSTDRSARLPGHYYLDLSLQPLATETVKLRISRATYDHLNQARDERNERPPPIRVEYWPHSRTLKQLQIPNENSP
;
A
#
# COMPACT_ATOMS: atom_id res chain seq x y z
N MET A 1 21.28 7.62 -27.85
CA MET A 1 21.33 8.02 -26.43
C MET A 1 22.58 7.37 -25.84
N THR A 2 23.45 8.10 -25.15
CA THR A 2 24.76 7.55 -24.72
C THR A 2 24.63 6.67 -23.47
N ALA A 3 25.58 5.77 -23.22
CA ALA A 3 25.59 4.89 -22.04
C ALA A 3 25.50 5.65 -20.70
N VAL A 4 25.93 6.91 -20.65
CA VAL A 4 25.81 7.78 -19.47
C VAL A 4 24.37 8.23 -19.25
N GLN A 5 23.66 8.59 -20.32
CA GLN A 5 22.25 9.00 -20.24
C GLN A 5 21.34 7.86 -19.75
N HIS A 6 21.64 6.61 -20.16
CA HIS A 6 20.95 5.42 -19.68
C HIS A 6 21.11 5.22 -18.16
N LYS A 7 22.33 5.41 -17.63
CA LYS A 7 22.63 5.32 -16.20
C LYS A 7 21.85 6.36 -15.38
N THR A 8 21.88 7.61 -15.83
CA THR A 8 21.18 8.69 -15.15
C THR A 8 19.68 8.43 -15.11
N LEU A 9 19.09 7.93 -16.19
CA LEU A 9 17.66 7.66 -16.26
C LEU A 9 17.24 6.47 -15.38
N ALA A 10 18.02 5.38 -15.38
CA ALA A 10 17.79 4.23 -14.51
C ALA A 10 17.91 4.58 -13.02
N PHE A 11 18.94 5.35 -12.67
CA PHE A 11 19.17 5.80 -11.30
C PHE A 11 18.08 6.77 -10.83
N ILE A 12 17.68 7.72 -11.68
CA ILE A 12 16.53 8.59 -11.41
C ILE A 12 15.26 7.77 -11.23
N TRP A 13 15.03 6.74 -12.05
CA TRP A 13 13.86 5.89 -11.94
C TRP A 13 13.84 5.12 -10.60
N ILE A 14 14.96 4.56 -10.17
CA ILE A 14 15.10 3.87 -8.88
C ILE A 14 14.88 4.86 -7.72
N ILE A 15 15.51 6.04 -7.77
CA ILE A 15 15.34 7.07 -6.74
C ILE A 15 13.89 7.54 -6.67
N ALA A 16 13.25 7.79 -7.81
CA ALA A 16 11.84 8.14 -7.85
C ALA A 16 10.99 7.02 -7.24
N ASN A 17 11.30 5.75 -7.52
CA ASN A 17 10.54 4.65 -6.97
C ASN A 17 10.74 4.46 -5.45
N ILE A 18 11.93 4.73 -4.92
CA ILE A 18 12.24 4.53 -3.50
C ILE A 18 11.85 5.74 -2.66
N LEU A 19 12.10 6.96 -3.13
CA LEU A 19 11.86 8.19 -2.34
C LEU A 19 10.49 8.81 -2.62
N LEU A 20 10.08 8.86 -3.89
CA LEU A 20 8.91 9.63 -4.29
C LEU A 20 7.61 8.84 -4.09
N ILE A 21 7.61 7.55 -4.47
CA ILE A 21 6.41 6.71 -4.36
C ILE A 21 5.88 6.64 -2.93
N PRO A 22 6.68 6.41 -1.88
CA PRO A 22 6.14 6.35 -0.53
C PRO A 22 5.45 7.64 -0.07
N HIS A 23 5.78 8.78 -0.69
CA HIS A 23 5.23 10.09 -0.34
C HIS A 23 4.00 10.48 -1.17
N ILE A 24 3.91 10.03 -2.43
CA ILE A 24 2.79 10.36 -3.32
C ILE A 24 1.72 9.26 -3.33
N ARG A 25 2.09 8.02 -2.99
CA ARG A 25 1.19 6.87 -3.05
C ARG A 25 0.01 7.04 -2.10
N PRO A 26 -1.24 7.04 -2.61
CA PRO A 26 -2.41 7.00 -1.75
C PRO A 26 -2.38 5.72 -0.91
N LEU A 27 -2.58 5.88 0.40
CA LEU A 27 -2.49 4.78 1.37
C LEU A 27 -3.78 3.98 1.50
N GLU A 28 -4.88 4.53 1.02
CA GLU A 28 -6.23 4.02 1.19
C GLU A 28 -7.03 4.23 -0.12
N GLY A 29 -8.17 3.57 -0.22
CA GLY A 29 -9.10 3.75 -1.32
C GLY A 29 -8.61 3.11 -2.63
N THR A 30 -9.44 3.19 -3.66
CA THR A 30 -9.22 2.48 -4.94
C THR A 30 -7.96 2.96 -5.66
N ALA A 31 -7.59 4.23 -5.44
CA ALA A 31 -6.38 4.82 -5.97
C ALA A 31 -5.11 4.11 -5.50
N SER A 32 -5.08 3.59 -4.27
CA SER A 32 -3.93 2.82 -3.75
C SER A 32 -3.68 1.56 -4.58
N LEU A 33 -4.74 0.81 -4.87
CA LEU A 33 -4.69 -0.42 -5.64
C LEU A 33 -4.28 -0.17 -7.09
N TYR A 34 -4.83 0.86 -7.74
CA TYR A 34 -4.40 1.22 -9.09
C TYR A 34 -2.94 1.68 -9.16
N THR A 35 -2.48 2.40 -8.13
CA THR A 35 -1.08 2.84 -8.04
C THR A 35 -0.15 1.62 -7.94
N ASP A 36 -0.50 0.61 -7.15
CA ASP A 36 0.30 -0.61 -6.99
C ASP A 36 0.42 -1.43 -8.28
N VAL A 37 -0.66 -1.49 -9.05
CA VAL A 37 -0.67 -2.13 -10.35
C VAL A 37 0.17 -1.33 -11.36
N ALA A 38 -0.04 -0.01 -11.43
CA ALA A 38 0.69 0.86 -12.33
C ALA A 38 2.21 0.82 -12.09
N LEU A 39 2.62 0.80 -10.81
CA LEU A 39 4.03 0.70 -10.43
C LEU A 39 4.66 -0.62 -10.87
N GLY A 40 3.98 -1.74 -10.64
CA GLY A 40 4.44 -3.04 -11.13
C GLY A 40 4.61 -3.13 -12.63
N LEU A 41 3.60 -2.67 -13.36
CA LEU A 41 3.60 -2.67 -14.82
C LEU A 41 4.69 -1.74 -15.37
N SER A 42 4.91 -0.58 -14.73
CA SER A 42 6.00 0.32 -15.11
C SER A 42 7.39 -0.32 -14.91
N GLY A 43 7.57 -1.11 -13.86
CA GLY A 43 8.80 -1.87 -13.61
C GLY A 43 9.05 -2.95 -14.66
N LEU A 44 8.00 -3.62 -15.14
CA LEU A 44 8.11 -4.59 -16.24
C LEU A 44 8.53 -3.94 -17.55
N LEU A 45 7.93 -2.80 -17.92
CA LEU A 45 8.32 -2.03 -19.10
C LEU A 45 9.78 -1.58 -19.00
N PHE A 46 10.20 -1.13 -17.81
CA PHE A 46 11.57 -0.72 -17.56
C PHE A 46 12.56 -1.90 -17.66
N CYS A 47 12.24 -3.05 -17.05
CA CYS A 47 13.04 -4.27 -17.18
C CYS A 47 13.14 -4.76 -18.62
N TRP A 48 12.04 -4.72 -19.37
CA TRP A 48 12.03 -5.11 -20.77
C TRP A 48 12.94 -4.20 -21.61
N TRP A 49 12.88 -2.89 -21.36
CA TRP A 49 13.75 -1.91 -22.02
C TRP A 49 15.23 -2.14 -21.69
N VAL A 50 15.58 -2.33 -20.41
CA VAL A 50 16.95 -2.66 -19.96
C VAL A 50 17.44 -3.97 -20.58
N TRP A 51 16.58 -4.99 -20.65
CA TRP A 51 16.93 -6.29 -21.24
C TRP A 51 17.10 -6.23 -22.76
N HIS A 52 16.26 -5.46 -23.46
CA HIS A 52 16.39 -5.24 -24.89
C HIS A 52 17.74 -4.59 -25.22
N ASP A 53 18.20 -3.66 -24.38
CA ASP A 53 19.46 -2.94 -24.56
C ASP A 53 20.68 -3.64 -23.91
N ARG A 54 20.56 -4.94 -23.57
CA ARG A 54 21.56 -5.67 -22.77
C ARG A 54 22.97 -5.65 -23.34
N ARG A 55 23.12 -5.49 -24.67
CA ARG A 55 24.43 -5.50 -25.34
C ARG A 55 25.29 -4.30 -24.92
N GLU A 56 24.68 -3.17 -24.57
CA GLU A 56 25.39 -1.98 -24.06
C GLU A 56 25.40 -1.93 -22.52
N THR A 57 24.40 -2.54 -21.87
CA THR A 57 24.21 -2.49 -20.41
C THR A 57 24.89 -3.62 -19.61
N LEU A 58 25.26 -4.76 -20.23
CA LEU A 58 25.96 -5.88 -19.57
C LEU A 58 27.39 -5.56 -19.10
N ALA A 59 27.98 -4.46 -19.57
CA ALA A 59 29.31 -4.03 -19.13
C ALA A 59 29.33 -3.49 -17.68
N TYR A 60 28.17 -3.42 -16.99
CA TYR A 60 28.04 -2.76 -15.69
C TYR A 60 27.20 -3.55 -14.69
N HIS A 61 27.53 -3.43 -13.40
CA HIS A 61 26.88 -4.08 -12.25
C HIS A 61 25.36 -3.87 -12.10
N PHE A 62 24.75 -2.99 -12.88
CA PHE A 62 23.32 -2.62 -12.82
C PHE A 62 22.35 -3.64 -13.46
N ALA A 63 22.85 -4.64 -14.18
CA ALA A 63 22.01 -5.61 -14.87
C ALA A 63 21.16 -6.49 -13.93
N TRP A 64 21.59 -6.68 -12.67
CA TRP A 64 20.86 -7.51 -11.69
C TRP A 64 20.05 -6.74 -10.65
N GLU A 65 20.37 -5.49 -10.38
CA GLU A 65 19.62 -4.69 -9.40
C GLU A 65 18.23 -4.28 -9.92
N THR A 66 18.11 -4.01 -11.21
CA THR A 66 16.85 -3.62 -11.86
C THR A 66 15.81 -4.76 -11.91
N PRO A 67 16.13 -6.00 -12.35
CA PRO A 67 15.17 -7.10 -12.28
C PRO A 67 14.83 -7.49 -10.85
N LEU A 68 15.77 -7.37 -9.90
CA LEU A 68 15.51 -7.62 -8.48
C LEU A 68 14.49 -6.62 -7.92
N LEU A 69 14.68 -5.32 -8.16
CA LEU A 69 13.74 -4.29 -7.71
C LEU A 69 12.35 -4.49 -8.33
N THR A 70 12.29 -4.75 -9.63
CA THR A 70 11.02 -5.04 -10.32
C THR A 70 10.35 -6.30 -9.77
N LEU A 71 11.11 -7.35 -9.47
CA LEU A 71 10.58 -8.56 -8.85
C LEU A 71 10.01 -8.27 -7.46
N ILE A 72 10.69 -7.47 -6.65
CA ILE A 72 10.21 -7.03 -5.33
C ILE A 72 8.90 -6.25 -5.49
N LEU A 73 8.83 -5.28 -6.40
CA LEU A 73 7.62 -4.49 -6.63
C LEU A 73 6.45 -5.37 -7.09
N LEU A 74 6.71 -6.32 -7.99
CA LEU A 74 5.71 -7.25 -8.47
C LEU A 74 5.16 -8.14 -7.35
N ILE A 75 6.04 -8.76 -6.55
CA ILE A 75 5.65 -9.70 -5.49
C ILE A 75 4.89 -8.98 -4.38
N PHE A 76 5.36 -7.81 -3.94
CA PHE A 76 4.83 -7.15 -2.75
C PHE A 76 3.71 -6.15 -3.03
N LEU A 77 3.61 -5.58 -4.22
CA LEU A 77 2.57 -4.60 -4.54
C LEU A 77 1.61 -5.14 -5.60
N THR A 78 2.13 -5.60 -6.73
CA THR A 78 1.33 -5.84 -7.93
C THR A 78 0.51 -7.12 -7.85
N ILE A 79 1.10 -8.24 -7.43
CA ILE A 79 0.39 -9.51 -7.30
C ILE A 79 -0.76 -9.42 -6.29
N PRO A 80 -0.56 -8.87 -5.07
CA PRO A 80 -1.65 -8.65 -4.12
C PRO A 80 -2.76 -7.75 -4.69
N ALA A 81 -2.38 -6.63 -5.32
CA ALA A 81 -3.33 -5.69 -5.91
C ALA A 81 -4.14 -6.32 -7.06
N LEU A 82 -3.52 -7.12 -7.93
CA LEU A 82 -4.23 -7.87 -8.97
C LEU A 82 -5.17 -8.91 -8.39
N ARG A 83 -4.72 -9.64 -7.36
CA ARG A 83 -5.55 -10.64 -6.70
C ARG A 83 -6.78 -10.02 -6.05
N ASP A 84 -6.63 -8.82 -5.50
CA ASP A 84 -7.73 -8.03 -4.96
C ASP A 84 -8.62 -7.40 -6.03
N LEU A 85 -8.06 -7.04 -7.19
CA LEU A 85 -8.84 -6.58 -8.34
C LEU A 85 -9.77 -7.67 -8.86
N VAL A 86 -9.30 -8.91 -8.90
CA VAL A 86 -10.06 -10.08 -9.35
C VAL A 86 -10.96 -10.65 -8.24
N GLY A 87 -10.43 -10.75 -7.02
CA GLY A 87 -11.11 -11.34 -5.87
C GLY A 87 -12.09 -10.41 -5.17
N GLY A 88 -12.00 -9.11 -5.44
CA GLY A 88 -12.87 -8.10 -4.86
C GLY A 88 -12.47 -7.70 -3.44
N THR A 89 -13.45 -7.11 -2.74
CA THR A 89 -13.27 -6.51 -1.41
C THR A 89 -13.98 -7.34 -0.34
N GLN A 90 -13.51 -7.22 0.88
CA GLN A 90 -14.12 -7.85 2.04
C GLN A 90 -14.70 -6.78 2.96
N SER A 91 -15.98 -6.92 3.32
CA SER A 91 -16.64 -6.05 4.30
C SER A 91 -16.82 -6.79 5.62
N ILE A 92 -16.34 -6.20 6.70
CA ILE A 92 -16.36 -6.78 8.04
C ILE A 92 -16.82 -5.75 9.08
N LYS A 93 -17.41 -6.29 10.15
CA LYS A 93 -17.63 -5.56 11.40
C LYS A 93 -16.69 -6.15 12.46
N PRO A 94 -15.58 -5.48 12.81
CA PRO A 94 -14.65 -6.01 13.80
C PRO A 94 -15.32 -6.07 15.18
N HIS A 95 -14.91 -7.05 16.00
CA HIS A 95 -15.34 -7.12 17.40
C HIS A 95 -14.72 -5.99 18.22
N TRP A 96 -13.44 -5.73 17.94
CA TRP A 96 -12.63 -4.70 18.54
C TRP A 96 -11.66 -4.16 17.49
N TYR A 97 -11.24 -2.92 17.66
CA TYR A 97 -10.16 -2.37 16.85
C TYR A 97 -9.27 -1.47 17.70
N SER A 98 -8.00 -1.39 17.30
CA SER A 98 -7.04 -0.47 17.88
C SER A 98 -6.35 0.29 16.76
N THR A 99 -6.08 1.57 17.02
CA THR A 99 -5.21 2.36 16.16
C THR A 99 -3.82 2.38 16.76
N ASP A 100 -2.81 2.13 15.94
CA ASP A 100 -1.41 2.13 16.36
C ASP A 100 -0.61 3.08 15.48
N ARG A 101 0.31 3.83 16.10
CA ARG A 101 1.23 4.71 15.41
C ARG A 101 2.57 4.01 15.32
N SER A 102 3.09 3.85 14.10
CA SER A 102 4.41 3.28 13.94
C SER A 102 5.47 4.14 14.64
N ALA A 103 6.10 3.59 15.68
CA ALA A 103 7.23 4.24 16.35
C ALA A 103 8.46 4.32 15.42
N ARG A 104 8.58 3.40 14.45
CA ARG A 104 9.73 3.29 13.54
C ARG A 104 9.60 4.14 12.28
N LEU A 105 8.36 4.43 11.85
CA LEU A 105 8.09 5.14 10.61
C LEU A 105 7.15 6.33 10.89
N PRO A 106 7.70 7.55 11.03
CA PRO A 106 6.88 8.75 11.21
C PRO A 106 5.84 8.86 10.09
N GLY A 107 4.60 9.20 10.45
CA GLY A 107 3.50 9.33 9.48
C GLY A 107 2.88 8.01 9.00
N HIS A 108 3.26 6.87 9.59
CA HIS A 108 2.62 5.58 9.31
C HIS A 108 1.66 5.22 10.44
N TYR A 109 0.39 5.05 10.09
CA TYR A 109 -0.69 4.73 11.00
C TYR A 109 -1.28 3.38 10.62
N TYR A 110 -1.64 2.60 11.62
CA TYR A 110 -2.20 1.27 11.45
C TYR A 110 -3.53 1.15 12.17
N LEU A 111 -4.43 0.38 11.57
CA LEU A 111 -5.68 -0.06 12.15
C LEU A 111 -5.61 -1.57 12.32
N ASP A 112 -5.51 -2.01 13.57
CA ASP A 112 -5.53 -3.41 13.96
C ASP A 112 -6.98 -3.81 14.25
N LEU A 113 -7.51 -4.76 13.48
CA LEU A 113 -8.89 -5.25 13.57
C LEU A 113 -8.90 -6.65 14.18
N SER A 114 -9.66 -6.85 15.26
CA SER A 114 -9.89 -8.17 15.85
C SER A 114 -11.23 -8.73 15.36
N LEU A 115 -11.18 -9.87 14.66
CA LEU A 115 -12.34 -10.49 14.01
C LEU A 115 -13.12 -11.42 14.95
N GLN A 116 -14.43 -11.54 14.73
CA GLN A 116 -15.27 -12.58 15.35
C GLN A 116 -15.07 -13.93 14.62
N PRO A 117 -15.24 -15.09 15.28
CA PRO A 117 -15.83 -15.30 16.61
C PRO A 117 -14.84 -15.43 17.78
N LEU A 118 -13.52 -15.54 17.56
CA LEU A 118 -12.56 -15.81 18.65
C LEU A 118 -11.52 -14.70 18.91
N ALA A 119 -11.54 -13.57 18.20
CA ALA A 119 -10.52 -12.51 18.30
C ALA A 119 -9.07 -12.98 18.06
N THR A 120 -8.87 -14.23 17.62
CA THR A 120 -7.56 -14.80 17.27
C THR A 120 -7.07 -14.31 15.92
N GLU A 121 -7.97 -14.02 14.99
CA GLU A 121 -7.62 -13.44 13.70
C GLU A 121 -7.56 -11.92 13.81
N THR A 122 -6.36 -11.39 13.56
CA THR A 122 -6.10 -9.96 13.51
C THR A 122 -5.75 -9.55 12.09
N VAL A 123 -6.36 -8.47 11.63
CA VAL A 123 -6.05 -7.84 10.34
C VAL A 123 -5.44 -6.48 10.61
N LYS A 124 -4.18 -6.30 10.21
CA LYS A 124 -3.48 -5.03 10.30
C LYS A 124 -3.59 -4.30 8.96
N LEU A 125 -4.32 -3.20 8.95
CA LEU A 125 -4.49 -2.33 7.78
C LEU A 125 -3.63 -1.08 7.96
N ARG A 126 -3.04 -0.60 6.87
CA ARG A 126 -2.40 0.72 6.85
C ARG A 126 -3.48 1.77 6.62
N ILE A 127 -3.45 2.84 7.40
CA ILE A 127 -4.40 3.94 7.31
C ILE A 127 -3.70 5.28 7.14
N SER A 128 -4.42 6.26 6.61
CA SER A 128 -3.97 7.64 6.48
C SER A 128 -4.04 8.35 7.83
N ARG A 129 -3.32 9.47 7.93
CA ARG A 129 -3.38 10.34 9.11
C ARG A 129 -4.80 10.86 9.35
N ALA A 130 -5.49 11.27 8.28
CA ALA A 130 -6.85 11.79 8.37
C ALA A 130 -7.80 10.73 8.94
N THR A 131 -7.72 9.49 8.46
CA THR A 131 -8.51 8.36 8.98
C THR A 131 -8.16 8.04 10.44
N TYR A 132 -6.89 8.11 10.80
CA TYR A 132 -6.44 7.92 12.19
C TYR A 132 -6.99 8.99 13.13
N ASP A 133 -6.84 10.27 12.77
CA ASP A 133 -7.31 11.41 13.56
C ASP A 133 -8.84 11.36 13.71
N HIS A 134 -9.56 11.00 12.65
CA HIS A 134 -11.01 10.83 12.67
C HIS A 134 -11.47 9.70 13.62
N LEU A 135 -10.80 8.54 13.58
CA LEU A 135 -11.08 7.43 14.49
C LEU A 135 -10.79 7.76 15.95
N ASN A 136 -9.73 8.54 16.21
CA ASN A 136 -9.41 9.00 17.56
C ASN A 136 -10.43 10.03 18.05
N GLN A 137 -10.85 10.97 17.22
CA GLN A 137 -11.89 11.94 17.58
C GLN A 137 -13.21 11.25 17.95
N ALA A 138 -13.63 10.28 17.14
CA ALA A 138 -14.84 9.49 17.41
C ALA A 138 -14.74 8.65 18.71
N ARG A 139 -13.53 8.38 19.19
CA ARG A 139 -13.27 7.68 20.45
C ARG A 139 -13.30 8.61 21.66
N ASP A 140 -12.72 9.80 21.54
CA ASP A 140 -12.67 10.79 22.63
C ASP A 140 -14.06 11.35 22.98
N GLU A 141 -14.98 11.41 22.01
CA GLU A 141 -16.36 11.86 22.22
C GLU A 141 -17.25 10.83 22.97
N ARG A 142 -16.87 9.55 22.99
CA ARG A 142 -17.65 8.45 23.61
C ARG A 142 -16.76 7.60 24.51
N ASN A 143 -16.66 7.98 25.78
CA ASN A 143 -15.84 7.25 26.75
C ASN A 143 -16.24 5.76 26.92
N GLU A 144 -15.20 4.97 27.22
CA GLU A 144 -15.10 3.53 27.52
C GLU A 144 -15.04 2.53 26.35
N ARG A 145 -15.77 2.69 25.24
CA ARG A 145 -15.73 1.70 24.14
C ARG A 145 -15.66 2.33 22.75
N PRO A 146 -14.70 1.92 21.88
CA PRO A 146 -14.61 2.42 20.51
C PRO A 146 -15.96 2.22 19.77
N PRO A 147 -16.43 3.22 19.00
CA PRO A 147 -17.69 3.10 18.28
C PRO A 147 -17.66 1.92 17.29
N PRO A 148 -18.76 1.17 17.10
CA PRO A 148 -18.75 0.06 16.17
C PRO A 148 -18.47 0.57 14.76
N ILE A 149 -17.40 0.10 14.11
CA ILE A 149 -17.07 0.49 12.73
C ILE A 149 -17.48 -0.60 11.74
N ARG A 150 -17.72 -0.22 10.49
CA ARG A 150 -17.75 -1.16 9.36
C ARG A 150 -16.57 -0.86 8.47
N VAL A 151 -15.77 -1.88 8.18
CA VAL A 151 -14.56 -1.76 7.39
C VAL A 151 -14.74 -2.54 6.10
N GLU A 152 -14.50 -1.89 4.97
CA GLU A 152 -14.29 -2.54 3.68
C GLU A 152 -12.81 -2.42 3.31
N TYR A 153 -12.17 -3.55 3.03
CA TYR A 153 -10.75 -3.60 2.72
C TYR A 153 -10.45 -4.65 1.65
N TRP A 154 -9.26 -4.54 1.07
CA TRP A 154 -8.72 -5.52 0.15
C TRP A 154 -7.84 -6.52 0.89
N PRO A 155 -8.19 -7.82 0.89
CA PRO A 155 -7.57 -8.79 1.79
C PRO A 155 -6.10 -9.10 1.48
N HIS A 156 -5.68 -9.10 0.21
CA HIS A 156 -4.32 -9.51 -0.15
C HIS A 156 -3.32 -8.36 -0.02
N SER A 157 -3.70 -7.15 -0.44
CA SER A 157 -2.93 -5.92 -0.32
C SER A 157 -3.02 -5.30 1.07
N ARG A 158 -3.96 -5.76 1.90
CA ARG A 158 -4.22 -5.26 3.28
C ARG A 158 -4.46 -3.75 3.30
N THR A 159 -5.19 -3.27 2.31
CA THR A 159 -5.44 -1.85 2.12
C THR A 159 -6.89 -1.52 2.45
N LEU A 160 -7.08 -0.45 3.22
CA LEU A 160 -8.43 0.04 3.53
C LEU A 160 -9.06 0.61 2.25
N LYS A 161 -10.26 0.16 1.90
CA LYS A 161 -11.05 0.73 0.80
C LYS A 161 -12.00 1.79 1.30
N GLN A 162 -12.79 1.45 2.32
CA GLN A 162 -13.80 2.32 2.89
C GLN A 162 -13.96 2.03 4.38
N LEU A 163 -14.10 3.09 5.17
CA LEU A 163 -14.45 3.04 6.58
C LEU A 163 -15.80 3.73 6.76
N GLN A 164 -16.70 3.10 7.51
CA GLN A 164 -17.98 3.71 7.89
C GLN A 164 -18.13 3.70 9.40
N ILE A 165 -18.42 4.87 9.96
CA ILE A 165 -18.78 5.04 11.37
C ILE A 165 -20.30 5.27 11.42
N PRO A 166 -21.11 4.36 12.01
CA PRO A 166 -22.57 4.33 11.93
C PRO A 166 -23.30 5.61 12.37
N ASN A 167 -22.61 6.52 13.06
CA ASN A 167 -23.19 7.70 13.65
C ASN A 167 -23.03 8.98 12.80
N GLU A 168 -22.42 8.89 11.60
CA GLU A 168 -22.28 10.02 10.66
C GLU A 168 -23.52 10.26 9.78
N ASN A 169 -24.46 9.30 9.72
CA ASN A 169 -25.64 9.38 8.84
C ASN A 169 -26.97 9.57 9.60
N SER A 170 -26.93 10.05 10.84
CA SER A 170 -28.15 10.45 11.55
C SER A 170 -28.36 11.95 11.35
N PRO A 171 -29.38 12.39 10.58
CA PRO A 171 -29.79 13.79 10.54
C PRO A 171 -30.28 14.28 11.90
#